data_AF-A0A399ESZ6-F1
#
_entry.id   AF-A0A399ESZ6-F1
#
_cell.length_a   1.000
_cell.length_b   1.000
_cell.length_c   1.000
_cell.angle_alpha   90.00
_cell.angle_beta   90.00
_cell.angle_gamma   90.00
#
_symmetry.space_group_name_H-M   'P 1'
#
loop_
_entity.id
_entity.type
_entity.pdbx_description
1 polymer ?
#
loop_
_entity_poly.entity_id
_entity_poly.type
_entity_poly.pdbx_seq_one_letter_code
_entity_poly.pdbx_strand_id
1 'polypeptide(L)'
;MKLLSSLAFVIVLGVVAFVCGLYALEPGLLLGTPWGPVHVALLVLIAFGLGLLVMGLYVLSGWINAQTALYRRNRELKQMREELQALRKQHPEEIPVIPDRSGQ
;
A
#
# COMPACT_ATOMS: atom_id res chain seq x y z
N MET A 1 8.54 -3.74 -3.13
CA MET A 1 8.08 -2.36 -3.42
C MET A 1 8.58 -1.81 -4.76
N LYS A 2 9.87 -1.93 -5.12
CA LYS A 2 10.41 -1.42 -6.41
C LYS A 2 9.75 -2.01 -7.67
N LEU A 3 9.51 -3.33 -7.71
CA LEU A 3 8.86 -4.00 -8.84
C LEU A 3 7.41 -3.54 -9.04
N LEU A 4 6.65 -3.38 -7.95
CA LEU A 4 5.26 -2.94 -8.01
C LEU A 4 5.15 -1.48 -8.48
N SER A 5 6.04 -0.61 -7.99
CA SER A 5 6.12 0.79 -8.42
C SER A 5 6.56 0.93 -9.88
N SER A 6 7.56 0.13 -10.31
CA SER A 6 8.01 0.07 -11.70
C SER A 6 6.91 -0.44 -12.64
N LEU A 7 6.17 -1.48 -12.24
CA LEU A 7 5.06 -2.01 -13.03
C LEU A 7 3.93 -0.98 -13.16
N ALA A 8 3.56 -0.31 -12.07
CA ALA A 8 2.57 0.76 -12.10
C ALA A 8 3.00 1.91 -13.02
N PHE A 9 4.28 2.29 -12.98
CA PHE A 9 4.83 3.33 -13.86
C PHE A 9 4.73 2.93 -15.34
N VAL A 10 5.11 1.69 -15.68
CA VAL A 10 4.99 1.18 -17.06
C VAL A 10 3.54 1.14 -17.53
N ILE A 11 2.60 0.74 -16.68
CA ILE A 11 1.17 0.74 -17.00
C ILE A 11 0.67 2.17 -17.28
N VAL A 12 1.00 3.14 -16.44
CA VAL A 12 0.60 4.54 -16.64
C VAL A 12 1.22 5.08 -17.93
N LEU A 13 2.50 4.82 -18.17
CA LEU A 13 3.20 5.24 -19.39
C LEU A 13 2.54 4.63 -20.63
N GLY A 14 2.19 3.35 -20.58
CA GLY A 14 1.49 2.64 -21.66
C GLY A 14 0.12 3.25 -21.95
N VAL A 15 -0.65 3.61 -20.92
CA VAL A 15 -1.96 4.26 -21.10
C VAL A 15 -1.81 5.66 -21.69
N VAL A 16 -0.83 6.45 -21.25
CA VAL A 16 -0.54 7.76 -21.84
C VAL A 16 -0.15 7.64 -23.31
N ALA A 17 0.73 6.71 -23.64
CA ALA A 17 1.13 6.45 -25.02
C ALA A 17 -0.06 5.98 -25.88
N PHE A 18 -0.93 5.13 -25.32
CA PHE A 18 -2.14 4.65 -26.01
C PHE A 18 -3.15 5.77 -26.27
N VAL A 19 -3.41 6.63 -25.28
CA VAL A 19 -4.30 7.81 -25.45
C VAL A 19 -3.72 8.79 -26.47
N CYS A 20 -2.41 9.06 -26.41
CA CYS A 20 -1.73 9.94 -27.35
C CYS A 20 -1.75 9.36 -28.78
N GLY A 21 -1.51 8.04 -28.91
CA GLY A 21 -1.60 7.32 -30.18
C GLY A 21 -3.00 7.38 -30.77
N LEU A 22 -4.04 7.11 -29.98
CA LEU A 22 -5.44 7.21 -30.42
C LEU A 22 -5.78 8.64 -30.88
N TYR A 23 -5.36 9.65 -30.11
CA TYR A 23 -5.63 11.04 -30.45
C TYR A 23 -4.91 11.50 -31.72
N ALA A 24 -3.68 11.04 -31.95
CA ALA A 24 -2.87 11.44 -33.10
C ALA A 24 -3.22 10.67 -34.38
N LEU A 25 -3.51 9.36 -34.27
CA LEU A 25 -3.74 8.47 -35.42
C LEU A 25 -5.21 8.43 -35.84
N GLU A 26 -6.14 8.58 -34.90
CA GLU A 26 -7.58 8.52 -35.17
C GLU A 26 -8.32 9.76 -34.63
N PRO A 27 -8.01 10.97 -35.12
CA PRO A 27 -8.67 12.20 -34.69
C PRO A 27 -10.17 12.24 -35.06
N GLY A 28 -10.62 11.35 -35.94
CA GLY A 28 -12.02 11.21 -36.34
C GLY A 28 -12.85 10.27 -35.44
N LEU A 29 -12.24 9.62 -34.45
CA LEU A 29 -12.93 8.70 -33.53
C LEU A 29 -13.78 9.46 -32.50
N LEU A 30 -14.84 10.06 -33.02
CA LEU A 30 -15.83 10.81 -32.27
C LEU A 30 -17.01 9.89 -32.00
N LEU A 31 -17.31 9.68 -30.72
CA LEU A 31 -18.50 8.96 -30.32
C LEU A 31 -19.66 9.96 -30.25
N GLY A 32 -20.75 9.68 -30.95
CA GLY A 32 -21.99 10.43 -30.81
C GLY A 32 -22.59 10.16 -29.44
N THR A 33 -22.50 11.13 -28.52
CA THR A 33 -23.15 11.05 -27.20
C THR A 33 -24.36 12.00 -27.16
N PRO A 34 -25.31 11.80 -26.21
CA PRO A 34 -26.48 12.69 -26.06
C PRO A 34 -26.11 14.16 -25.80
N TRP A 35 -24.87 14.43 -25.41
CA TRP A 35 -24.32 15.75 -25.08
C TRP A 35 -23.46 16.33 -26.21
N GLY A 36 -23.36 15.63 -27.35
CA GLY A 36 -22.54 15.99 -28.49
C GLY A 36 -21.46 14.95 -28.82
N PRO A 37 -20.68 15.17 -29.90
CA PRO A 37 -19.57 14.30 -30.27
C PRO A 37 -18.44 14.43 -29.25
N VAL A 38 -18.09 13.33 -28.58
CA VAL A 38 -16.98 13.28 -27.61
C VAL A 38 -15.90 12.36 -28.14
N HIS A 39 -14.65 12.80 -28.01
CA HIS A 39 -13.52 12.04 -28.51
C HIS A 39 -13.26 10.81 -27.61
N VAL A 40 -13.13 9.64 -28.23
CA VAL A 40 -12.93 8.37 -27.52
C VAL A 40 -11.67 8.40 -26.64
N ALA A 41 -10.60 9.06 -27.10
CA ALA A 41 -9.37 9.24 -26.32
C ALA A 41 -9.63 9.93 -24.96
N LEU A 42 -10.54 10.91 -24.94
CA LEU A 42 -10.91 11.66 -23.75
C LEU A 42 -11.71 10.78 -22.77
N LEU A 43 -12.63 9.96 -23.30
CA LEU A 43 -13.38 8.98 -22.52
C LEU A 43 -12.47 7.94 -21.87
N VAL A 44 -11.50 7.42 -22.63
CA VAL A 44 -10.50 6.45 -22.13
C VAL A 44 -9.64 7.07 -21.03
N LEU A 45 -9.18 8.30 -21.23
CA LEU A 45 -8.37 9.01 -20.23
C LEU A 45 -9.15 9.23 -18.92
N ILE A 46 -10.40 9.68 -19.01
CA ILE A 46 -11.25 9.91 -17.84
C ILE A 46 -11.54 8.59 -17.12
N ALA A 47 -11.91 7.54 -17.85
CA ALA A 47 -12.22 6.23 -17.28
C ALA A 47 -11.01 5.64 -16.54
N PHE A 48 -9.81 5.75 -17.13
CA PHE A 48 -8.59 5.32 -16.48
C PHE A 48 -8.25 6.14 -15.23
N GLY A 49 -8.41 7.47 -15.32
CA GLY A 49 -8.23 8.38 -14.18
C GLY A 49 -9.15 8.04 -13.00
N LEU A 50 -10.42 7.72 -13.28
CA LEU A 50 -11.37 7.25 -12.26
C LEU A 50 -10.92 5.94 -11.60
N GLY A 51 -10.44 4.98 -12.40
CA GLY A 51 -9.90 3.72 -11.87
C GLY A 51 -8.71 3.94 -10.93
N LEU A 52 -7.77 4.82 -11.31
CA LEU A 52 -6.64 5.18 -10.46
C LEU A 52 -7.08 5.88 -9.18
N LEU A 53 -8.09 6.76 -9.25
CA LEU A 53 -8.61 7.46 -8.08
C LEU A 53 -9.22 6.45 -7.09
N VAL A 54 -10.05 5.52 -7.56
CA VAL A 54 -10.63 4.46 -6.71
C VAL A 54 -9.54 3.60 -6.09
N MET A 55 -8.53 3.18 -6.88
CA MET A 55 -7.40 2.41 -6.38
C MET A 55 -6.60 3.18 -5.32
N GLY A 56 -6.38 4.48 -5.53
CA GLY A 56 -5.74 5.37 -4.55
C GLY A 56 -6.52 5.45 -3.24
N LEU A 57 -7.85 5.59 -3.30
CA LEU A 57 -8.71 5.60 -2.11
C LEU A 57 -8.64 4.28 -1.34
N TYR A 58 -8.64 3.14 -2.03
CA TYR A 58 -8.50 1.82 -1.39
C TYR A 58 -7.15 1.67 -0.68
N VAL A 59 -6.05 2.04 -1.34
CA VAL A 59 -4.71 2.01 -0.74
C VAL A 59 -4.65 2.94 0.47
N LEU A 60 -5.22 4.14 0.37
CA LEU A 60 -5.22 5.12 1.46
C LEU A 60 -6.04 4.62 2.66
N SER A 61 -7.22 4.03 2.40
CA SER A 61 -8.04 3.42 3.45
C SER A 61 -7.32 2.25 4.14
N GLY A 62 -6.69 1.36 3.35
CA GLY A 62 -5.89 0.26 3.88
C GLY A 62 -4.69 0.75 4.70
N TRP A 63 -4.02 1.82 4.25
CA TRP A 63 -2.91 2.44 4.96
C TRP A 63 -3.34 3.00 6.33
N ILE A 64 -4.45 3.73 6.38
CA ILE A 64 -5.01 4.27 7.63
C ILE A 64 -5.34 3.15 8.61
N ASN A 65 -5.96 2.06 8.13
CA ASN A 65 -6.27 0.90 8.96
C ASN A 65 -5.01 0.18 9.46
N ALA A 66 -4.00 0.01 8.60
CA ALA A 66 -2.72 -0.57 9.01
C ALA A 66 -2.03 0.30 10.07
N GLN A 67 -2.07 1.63 9.92
CA GLN A 67 -1.44 2.55 10.85
C GLN A 67 -2.13 2.55 12.22
N THR A 68 -3.46 2.47 12.26
CA THR A 68 -4.20 2.33 13.52
C THR A 68 -3.96 0.98 14.19
N ALA A 69 -3.88 -0.11 13.42
CA ALA A 69 -3.54 -1.43 13.93
C ALA A 69 -2.12 -1.48 14.51
N LEU A 70 -1.13 -0.91 13.82
CA LEU A 70 0.24 -0.81 14.30
C LEU A 70 0.33 -0.01 15.60
N TYR A 71 -0.45 1.08 15.73
CA TYR A 71 -0.46 1.88 16.95
C TYR A 71 -1.02 1.12 18.16
N ARG A 72 -2.09 0.33 17.95
CA ARG A 72 -2.63 -0.56 18.99
C ARG A 72 -1.63 -1.63 19.39
N ARG A 73 -1.02 -2.31 18.42
CA ARG A 73 0.00 -3.35 18.67
C ARG A 73 1.22 -2.79 19.41
N ASN A 74 1.63 -1.56 19.11
CA ASN A 74 2.75 -0.93 19.81
C ASN A 74 2.42 -0.61 21.27
N ARG A 75 1.17 -0.26 21.58
CA ARG A 75 0.71 -0.11 22.98
C ARG A 75 0.71 -1.43 23.73
N GLU A 76 0.20 -2.49 23.11
CA GLU A 76 0.19 -3.84 23.70
C GLU A 76 1.62 -4.34 23.97
N LEU A 77 2.54 -4.13 23.02
CA LEU A 77 3.95 -4.47 23.19
C LEU A 77 4.60 -3.67 24.32
N LYS A 78 4.23 -2.40 24.49
CA LYS A 78 4.74 -1.57 25.58
C LYS A 78 4.25 -2.07 26.94
N GLN A 79 2.96 -2.42 27.05
CA GLN A 79 2.39 -2.99 28.28
C GLN A 79 3.05 -4.32 28.65
N MET A 80 3.17 -5.25 27.68
CA MET A 80 3.86 -6.54 27.88
C MET A 80 5.32 -6.35 28.31
N ARG A 81 6.01 -5.34 27.76
CA ARG A 81 7.38 -5.02 28.13
C ARG A 81 7.49 -4.44 29.55
N GLU A 82 6.52 -3.62 29.97
CA GLU A 82 6.46 -3.08 31.33
C GLU A 82 6.14 -4.19 32.35
N GLU A 83 5.24 -5.12 32.02
CA GLU A 83 4.95 -6.30 32.84
C GLU A 83 6.16 -7.23 32.97
N LEU A 84 6.86 -7.51 31.86
CA LEU A 84 8.11 -8.28 31.91
C LEU A 84 9.21 -7.58 32.71
N GLN A 85 9.29 -6.25 32.66
CA GLN A 85 10.22 -5.50 33.50
C GLN A 85 9.81 -5.50 34.97
N ALA A 86 8.51 -5.45 35.27
CA ALA A 86 8.00 -5.57 36.63
C ALA A 86 8.28 -6.96 37.20
N LEU A 87 8.03 -8.02 36.42
CA LEU A 87 8.34 -9.40 36.77
C LEU A 87 9.86 -9.62 36.94
N ARG A 88 10.68 -9.06 36.05
CA ARG A 88 12.15 -9.09 36.19
C ARG A 88 12.65 -8.31 37.43
N LYS A 89 11.94 -7.27 37.86
CA LYS A 89 12.25 -6.53 39.09
C LYS A 89 11.75 -7.25 40.35
N GLN A 90 10.64 -8.00 40.27
CA GLN A 90 10.06 -8.77 41.37
C GLN A 90 10.77 -10.12 41.57
N HIS A 91 11.24 -10.74 40.49
CA HIS A 91 12.13 -11.89 40.49
C HIS A 91 13.46 -11.45 39.87
N PRO A 92 14.35 -10.80 40.64
CA PRO A 92 15.76 -10.82 40.31
C PRO A 92 16.16 -12.29 40.35
N GLU A 93 16.30 -12.92 39.18
CA GLU A 93 16.81 -14.28 39.08
C GLU A 93 18.11 -14.36 39.90
N GLU A 94 17.99 -14.95 41.09
CA GLU A 94 18.75 -16.13 41.47
C GLU A 94 18.98 -16.91 40.19
N ILE A 95 20.10 -16.66 39.51
CA ILE A 95 20.57 -17.46 38.41
C ILE A 95 20.66 -18.87 39.01
N PRO A 96 19.78 -19.83 38.68
CA PRO A 96 20.03 -21.20 39.07
C PRO A 96 21.20 -21.63 38.19
N VAL A 97 22.40 -21.53 38.75
CA VAL A 97 23.61 -22.13 38.19
C VAL A 97 23.29 -23.61 38.03
N ILE A 98 23.02 -24.05 36.81
CA ILE A 98 22.92 -25.47 36.47
C ILE A 98 24.34 -26.04 36.64
N PRO A 99 24.63 -26.88 37.65
CA PRO A 99 26.00 -27.31 37.98
C PRO A 99 26.55 -28.41 37.06
N ASP A 100 26.04 -28.57 35.83
CA ASP A 100 26.37 -29.72 34.97
C ASP A 100 27.27 -29.39 33.77
N ARG A 101 27.95 -28.23 33.79
CA ARG A 101 28.94 -27.89 32.74
C ARG A 101 30.32 -27.53 33.27
N SER A 102 30.77 -28.21 34.32
CA SER A 102 32.15 -28.19 34.81
C SER A 102 32.81 -29.57 34.73
N GLY A 103 32.70 -30.23 33.57
CA GLY A 103 33.26 -31.57 33.39
C GLY A 103 33.16 -32.09 31.96
N GLN A 104 33.86 -31.45 31.03
CA GLN A 104 34.49 -32.08 29.86
C GLN A 104 35.41 -31.09 29.15
#